data_AF-A0A9P7T851-F1
#
_entry.id   AF-A0A9P7T851-F1
#
_cell.length_a   1.000
_cell.length_b   1.000
_cell.length_c   1.000
_cell.angle_alpha   90.00
_cell.angle_beta   90.00
_cell.angle_gamma   90.00
#
_symmetry.space_group_name_H-M   'P 1'
#
loop_
_entity.id
_entity.type
_entity.pdbx_description
1 polymer ?
#
loop_
_entity_poly.entity_id
_entity_poly.type
_entity_poly.pdbx_seq_one_letter_code
_entity_poly.pdbx_strand_id
1 'polypeptide(L)'
;MGCFSTSVSYFAFSALHLVCFALALAVCGLYGQDLSSNHHNSKWVYAVVVGSLSAITCVIYFIPALLRHSGIIGAGWSFILFILWIALFGVFGSLFIHENPEGNGGIQRMKNAVWVDLVSALLWLVSAVGATFYWWKYRDHQSQFTGRAHV
;
A
#
# COMPACT_ATOMS: atom_id res chain seq x y z
N MET A 1 -26.84 -17.38 6.09
CA MET A 1 -25.60 -17.17 6.88
C MET A 1 -24.83 -16.03 6.21
N GLY A 2 -24.79 -14.79 6.76
CA GLY A 2 -24.19 -13.68 5.99
C GLY A 2 -23.92 -12.34 6.67
N CYS A 3 -24.48 -12.02 7.84
CA CYS A 3 -24.27 -10.70 8.44
C CYS A 3 -22.89 -10.49 9.09
N PHE A 4 -22.20 -11.55 9.51
CA PHE A 4 -20.87 -11.42 10.15
C PHE A 4 -19.70 -11.39 9.15
N SER A 5 -19.88 -11.93 7.94
CA SER A 5 -18.79 -11.99 6.94
C SER A 5 -18.42 -10.62 6.39
N THR A 6 -19.40 -9.73 6.21
CA THR A 6 -19.14 -8.36 5.79
C THR A 6 -18.39 -7.60 6.87
N SER A 7 -18.85 -7.62 8.13
CA SER A 7 -18.20 -6.90 9.22
C SER A 7 -16.75 -7.35 9.45
N VAL A 8 -16.48 -8.66 9.50
CA VAL A 8 -15.11 -9.19 9.69
C VAL A 8 -14.17 -8.77 8.55
N SER A 9 -14.64 -8.82 7.29
CA SER A 9 -13.83 -8.37 6.15
C SER A 9 -13.50 -6.88 6.19
N TYR A 10 -14.44 -6.04 6.67
CA TYR A 10 -14.19 -4.60 6.87
C TYR A 10 -13.18 -4.35 7.99
N PHE A 11 -13.31 -5.03 9.13
CA PHE A 11 -12.34 -4.91 10.23
C PHE A 11 -10.94 -5.37 9.81
N ALA A 12 -10.83 -6.47 9.07
CA ALA A 12 -9.57 -6.97 8.53
C ALA A 12 -8.94 -5.97 7.55
N PHE A 13 -9.73 -5.40 6.63
CA PHE A 13 -9.28 -4.36 5.71
C PHE A 13 -8.84 -3.10 6.47
N SER A 14 -9.63 -2.58 7.41
CA SER A 14 -9.26 -1.40 8.18
C SER A 14 -8.01 -1.62 9.03
N ALA A 15 -7.85 -2.81 9.65
CA ALA A 15 -6.65 -3.15 10.40
C ALA A 15 -5.40 -3.18 9.50
N LEU A 16 -5.50 -3.77 8.31
CA LEU A 16 -4.42 -3.78 7.32
C LEU A 16 -4.02 -2.35 6.92
N HIS A 17 -4.99 -1.50 6.61
CA HIS A 17 -4.73 -0.10 6.25
C HIS A 17 -4.17 0.73 7.41
N LEU A 18 -4.54 0.42 8.65
CA LEU A 18 -3.94 1.04 9.84
C LEU A 18 -2.45 0.68 9.95
N VAL A 19 -2.10 -0.58 9.72
CA VAL A 19 -0.69 -1.01 9.68
C VAL A 19 0.05 -0.32 8.54
N CYS A 20 -0.51 -0.26 7.33
CA CYS A 20 0.07 0.48 6.21
C CYS A 20 0.26 1.97 6.52
N PHE A 21 -0.69 2.59 7.23
CA PHE A 21 -0.59 3.98 7.65
C PHE A 21 0.55 4.20 8.64
N ALA A 22 0.68 3.34 9.65
CA ALA A 22 1.76 3.41 10.61
C ALA A 22 3.14 3.24 9.94
N LEU A 23 3.26 2.28 9.01
CA LEU A 23 4.50 2.05 8.26
C LEU A 23 4.81 3.24 7.32
N ALA A 24 3.81 3.81 6.67
CA ALA A 24 3.97 5.00 5.82
C ALA A 24 4.47 6.22 6.64
N LEU A 25 3.92 6.45 7.84
CA LEU A 25 4.41 7.49 8.74
C LEU A 25 5.83 7.21 9.23
N ALA A 26 6.16 5.96 9.54
CA ALA A 26 7.52 5.57 9.93
C ALA A 26 8.52 5.87 8.81
N VAL A 27 8.19 5.54 7.56
CA VAL A 27 9.00 5.82 6.37
C VAL A 27 9.13 7.33 6.12
N CYS A 28 8.04 8.08 6.21
CA CYS A 28 8.10 9.55 6.10
C CYS A 28 8.97 10.18 7.20
N GLY A 29 8.89 9.70 8.44
CA GLY A 29 9.72 10.21 9.54
C GLY A 29 11.19 9.82 9.38
N LEU A 30 11.47 8.56 9.05
CA LEU A 30 12.82 8.02 8.96
C LEU A 30 13.58 8.60 7.76
N TYR A 31 12.93 8.75 6.60
CA TYR A 31 13.55 9.32 5.41
C TYR A 31 13.42 10.85 5.34
N GLY A 32 12.44 11.45 6.03
CA GLY A 32 12.27 12.91 6.13
C GLY A 32 13.37 13.61 6.93
N GLN A 33 13.83 13.00 8.04
CA GLN A 33 15.00 13.51 8.78
C GLN A 33 16.27 13.47 7.91
N ASP A 34 16.45 12.43 7.11
CA ASP A 34 17.64 12.24 6.27
C ASP A 34 17.60 13.16 5.03
N LEU A 35 16.39 13.46 4.52
CA LEU A 35 16.17 14.48 3.49
C LEU A 35 16.50 15.90 3.99
N SER A 36 16.12 16.23 5.24
CA SER A 36 16.45 17.51 5.86
C SER A 36 17.96 17.70 6.01
N SER A 37 18.72 16.62 6.20
CA SER A 37 20.18 16.69 6.22
C SER A 37 20.82 16.67 4.82
N ASN A 38 20.16 16.08 3.81
CA ASN A 38 20.70 15.87 2.46
C ASN A 38 19.71 16.31 1.36
N HIS A 39 19.40 17.60 1.33
CA HIS A 39 18.38 18.23 0.45
C HIS A 39 18.54 17.98 -1.06
N HIS A 40 19.70 17.48 -1.54
CA HIS A 40 19.99 17.30 -2.96
C HIS A 40 19.75 15.89 -3.50
N ASN A 41 19.46 14.91 -2.65
CA ASN A 41 19.35 13.51 -3.08
C ASN A 41 17.90 13.14 -3.41
N SER A 42 17.59 13.02 -4.71
CA SER A 42 16.26 12.70 -5.26
C SER A 42 15.66 11.38 -4.74
N LYS A 43 16.50 10.43 -4.29
CA LYS A 43 16.07 9.13 -3.74
C LYS A 43 15.24 9.28 -2.45
N TRP A 44 15.60 10.23 -1.59
CA TRP A 44 14.90 10.47 -0.33
C TRP A 44 13.58 11.22 -0.54
N VAL A 45 13.55 12.12 -1.52
CA VAL A 45 12.30 12.78 -1.96
C VAL A 45 11.30 11.74 -2.45
N TYR A 46 11.76 10.77 -3.26
CA TYR A 46 10.91 9.68 -3.72
C TYR A 46 10.31 8.87 -2.55
N ALA A 47 11.12 8.53 -1.53
CA ALA A 47 10.65 7.83 -0.33
C ALA A 47 9.54 8.59 0.40
N VAL A 48 9.73 9.89 0.64
CA VAL A 48 8.76 10.74 1.32
C VAL A 48 7.48 10.87 0.49
N VAL A 49 7.57 11.03 -0.83
CA VAL A 49 6.40 11.14 -1.72
C VAL A 49 5.59 9.83 -1.72
N VAL A 50 6.25 8.67 -1.85
CA VAL A 50 5.59 7.36 -1.83
C VAL A 50 4.92 7.10 -0.48
N GLY A 51 5.61 7.42 0.62
CA GLY A 51 5.05 7.33 1.97
C GLY A 51 3.84 8.25 2.16
N SER A 52 3.93 9.50 1.68
CA SER A 52 2.84 10.49 1.77
C SER A 52 1.61 10.06 0.97
N LEU A 53 1.79 9.59 -0.26
CA LEU A 53 0.70 9.06 -1.10
C LEU A 53 0.03 7.86 -0.44
N SER A 54 0.81 6.99 0.19
CA SER A 54 0.31 5.82 0.93
C SER A 54 -0.47 6.23 2.16
N ALA A 55 0.02 7.22 2.92
CA ALA A 55 -0.66 7.77 4.09
C ALA A 55 -2.01 8.41 3.71
N ILE A 56 -2.04 9.23 2.66
CA ILE A 56 -3.27 9.83 2.12
C ILE A 56 -4.25 8.74 1.68
N THR A 57 -3.76 7.71 1.00
CA THR A 57 -4.61 6.59 0.56
C THR A 57 -5.21 5.83 1.74
N CYS A 58 -4.44 5.61 2.82
CA CYS A 58 -4.97 4.99 4.04
C CYS A 58 -6.03 5.86 4.73
N VAL A 59 -5.85 7.19 4.76
CA VAL A 59 -6.87 8.12 5.29
C VAL A 59 -8.17 8.05 4.48
N ILE A 60 -8.06 7.98 3.15
CA ILE A 60 -9.23 7.82 2.26
C ILE A 60 -9.92 6.47 2.52
N TYR A 61 -9.15 5.40 2.69
CA TYR A 61 -9.68 4.06 2.96
C TYR A 61 -10.20 3.87 4.39
N PHE A 62 -9.94 4.79 5.33
CA PHE A 62 -10.67 4.80 6.61
C PHE A 62 -12.15 5.16 6.46
N ILE A 63 -12.56 5.77 5.35
CA ILE A 63 -13.96 6.11 5.09
C ILE A 63 -14.67 4.91 4.43
N PRO A 64 -15.56 4.19 5.14
CA PRO A 64 -16.15 2.94 4.63
C PRO A 64 -17.00 3.14 3.37
N ALA A 65 -17.56 4.33 3.19
CA ALA A 65 -18.35 4.72 2.02
C ALA A 65 -17.53 4.71 0.71
N LEU A 66 -16.25 5.09 0.79
CA LEU A 66 -15.33 5.11 -0.36
C LEU A 66 -14.79 3.71 -0.67
N LEU A 67 -14.50 2.90 0.35
CA LEU A 67 -14.13 1.48 0.18
C LEU A 67 -15.22 0.69 -0.55
N ARG A 68 -16.49 0.91 -0.18
CA ARG A 68 -17.64 0.22 -0.80
C ARG A 68 -17.82 0.58 -2.29
N HIS A 69 -17.41 1.79 -2.70
CA HIS A 69 -17.53 2.24 -4.09
C HIS A 69 -16.28 1.99 -4.95
N SER A 70 -15.16 1.62 -4.32
CA SER A 70 -13.84 1.58 -4.96
C SER A 70 -13.66 0.43 -5.96
N GLY A 71 -14.42 -0.67 -5.85
CA GLY A 71 -14.47 -1.74 -6.86
C GLY A 71 -13.11 -2.14 -7.45
N ILE A 72 -13.02 -2.27 -8.79
CA ILE A 72 -11.78 -2.60 -9.50
C ILE A 72 -10.76 -1.45 -9.51
N ILE A 73 -11.22 -0.21 -9.36
CA ILE A 73 -10.39 1.00 -9.41
C ILE A 73 -9.48 1.04 -8.17
N GLY A 74 -10.03 0.68 -6.99
CA GLY A 74 -9.26 0.54 -5.76
C GLY A 74 -8.23 -0.58 -5.81
N ALA A 75 -8.54 -1.69 -6.50
CA ALA A 75 -7.56 -2.76 -6.74
C ALA A 75 -6.41 -2.28 -7.64
N GLY A 76 -6.72 -1.56 -8.73
CA GLY A 76 -5.72 -0.95 -9.59
C GLY A 76 -4.84 0.07 -8.86
N TRP A 77 -5.43 0.93 -8.02
CA TRP A 77 -4.70 1.91 -7.21
C TRP A 77 -3.77 1.23 -6.18
N SER A 78 -4.26 0.21 -5.49
CA SER A 78 -3.46 -0.58 -4.54
C SER A 78 -2.28 -1.27 -5.24
N PHE A 79 -2.46 -1.72 -6.49
CA PHE A 79 -1.38 -2.29 -7.31
C PHE A 79 -0.36 -1.24 -7.77
N ILE A 80 -0.80 -0.02 -8.10
CA ILE A 80 0.12 1.10 -8.37
C ILE A 80 0.98 1.37 -7.13
N LEU A 81 0.37 1.47 -5.95
CA LEU A 81 1.11 1.67 -4.70
C LEU A 81 2.10 0.53 -4.46
N PHE A 82 1.72 -0.73 -4.69
CA PHE A 82 2.64 -1.86 -4.63
C PHE A 82 3.88 -1.66 -5.53
N ILE A 83 3.69 -1.25 -6.79
CA ILE A 83 4.82 -0.99 -7.72
C ILE A 83 5.72 0.12 -7.17
N LEU A 84 5.14 1.21 -6.66
CA LEU A 84 5.90 2.32 -6.07
C LEU A 84 6.74 1.87 -4.86
N TRP A 85 6.17 1.04 -3.98
CA TRP A 85 6.89 0.49 -2.82
C TRP A 85 7.98 -0.52 -3.21
N ILE A 86 7.75 -1.36 -4.22
CA ILE A 86 8.79 -2.27 -4.76
C ILE A 86 9.93 -1.49 -5.42
N ALA A 87 9.62 -0.43 -6.16
CA ALA A 87 10.64 0.42 -6.75
C ALA A 87 11.47 1.13 -5.65
N LEU A 88 10.82 1.60 -4.58
CA LEU A 88 11.49 2.16 -3.41
C LEU A 88 12.42 1.13 -2.77
N PHE A 89 11.92 -0.07 -2.50
CA PHE A 89 12.70 -1.18 -1.99
C PHE A 89 13.89 -1.52 -2.90
N GLY A 90 13.74 -1.49 -4.22
CA GLY A 90 14.83 -1.75 -5.16
C GLY A 90 15.93 -0.68 -5.07
N VAL A 91 15.55 0.60 -5.01
CA VAL A 91 16.51 1.72 -4.89
C VAL A 91 17.27 1.64 -3.57
N PHE A 92 16.57 1.50 -2.44
CA PHE A 92 17.20 1.46 -1.12
C PHE A 92 17.88 0.10 -0.86
N GLY A 93 17.33 -1.00 -1.36
CA GLY A 93 17.95 -2.32 -1.31
C GLY A 93 19.30 -2.34 -2.03
N SER A 94 19.40 -1.76 -3.23
CA SER A 94 20.68 -1.68 -3.94
C SER A 94 21.75 -0.88 -3.17
N LEU A 95 21.32 0.13 -2.42
CA LEU A 95 22.20 1.06 -1.70
C LEU A 95 22.66 0.53 -0.34
N PHE A 96 21.81 -0.24 0.35
CA PHE A 96 22.08 -0.67 1.73
C PHE A 96 22.37 -2.16 1.88
N ILE A 97 21.93 -3.04 0.97
CA ILE A 97 22.16 -4.49 1.10
C ILE A 97 23.64 -4.85 0.92
N HIS A 98 24.33 -4.17 0.01
CA HIS A 98 25.74 -4.45 -0.30
C HIS A 98 26.73 -3.66 0.56
N GLU A 99 26.28 -2.61 1.26
CA GLU A 99 27.14 -1.81 2.12
C GLU A 99 27.46 -2.56 3.43
N ASN A 100 28.75 -2.66 3.75
CA ASN A 100 29.21 -3.24 5.00
C ASN A 100 28.98 -2.24 6.15
N PRO A 101 28.22 -2.63 7.20
CA PRO A 101 28.04 -1.78 8.36
C PRO A 101 29.32 -1.85 9.20
N GLU A 102 30.27 -0.94 8.94
CA GLU A 102 31.50 -0.77 9.73
C GLU A 102 31.20 -0.17 11.12
N GLY A 103 30.35 -0.81 11.90
CA GLY A 103 29.97 -0.38 13.26
C GLY A 103 29.09 0.88 13.33
N ASN A 104 28.67 1.45 12.20
CA ASN A 104 27.79 2.61 12.17
C ASN A 104 26.31 2.20 12.34
N GLY A 105 25.73 2.51 13.50
CA GLY A 105 24.32 2.22 13.82
C GLY A 105 23.30 2.83 12.85
N GLY A 106 23.68 3.88 12.11
CA GLY A 106 22.85 4.47 11.05
C GLY A 106 22.60 3.51 9.88
N ILE A 107 23.62 2.74 9.47
CA ILE A 107 23.52 1.78 8.36
C ILE A 107 22.63 0.60 8.76
N GLN A 108 22.74 0.12 10.00
CA GLN A 108 21.88 -0.95 10.51
C GLN A 108 20.41 -0.51 10.58
N ARG A 109 20.15 0.74 10.99
CA ARG A 109 18.80 1.34 10.97
C ARG A 109 18.23 1.38 9.55
N MET A 110 19.02 1.75 8.55
CA MET A 110 18.59 1.78 7.16
C MET A 110 18.38 0.38 6.56
N LYS A 111 19.19 -0.61 6.95
CA LYS A 111 18.91 -2.02 6.59
C LYS A 111 17.55 -2.48 7.12
N ASN A 112 17.19 -2.11 8.34
CA ASN A 112 15.86 -2.41 8.89
C ASN A 112 14.75 -1.64 8.16
N ALA A 113 15.00 -0.40 7.74
CA ALA A 113 14.04 0.40 6.96
C ALA A 113 13.71 -0.24 5.59
N VAL A 114 14.72 -0.81 4.93
CA VAL A 114 14.52 -1.55 3.67
C VAL A 114 13.55 -2.73 3.86
N TRP A 115 13.61 -3.43 4.99
CA TRP A 115 12.64 -4.49 5.28
C TRP A 115 11.22 -3.95 5.53
N VAL A 116 11.10 -2.77 6.15
CA VAL A 116 9.82 -2.08 6.32
C VAL A 116 9.21 -1.71 4.97
N ASP A 117 10.03 -1.26 4.02
CA ASP A 117 9.58 -0.96 2.65
C ASP A 117 9.05 -2.23 1.94
N LEU A 118 9.72 -3.37 2.12
CA LEU A 118 9.29 -4.66 1.57
C LEU A 118 7.96 -5.14 2.19
N VAL A 119 7.83 -5.04 3.52
CA VAL A 119 6.58 -5.40 4.20
C VAL A 119 5.44 -4.50 3.73
N SER A 120 5.69 -3.20 3.58
CA SER A 120 4.71 -2.25 3.05
C SER A 120 4.29 -2.61 1.63
N ALA A 121 5.22 -2.98 0.76
CA ALA A 121 4.92 -3.48 -0.58
C ALA A 121 4.01 -4.72 -0.51
N LEU A 122 4.37 -5.73 0.28
CA LEU A 122 3.57 -6.96 0.40
C LEU A 122 2.16 -6.69 0.93
N LEU A 123 2.00 -5.77 1.89
CA LEU A 123 0.69 -5.38 2.39
C LEU A 123 -0.17 -4.73 1.29
N TRP A 124 0.40 -3.86 0.46
CA TRP A 124 -0.30 -3.29 -0.70
C TRP A 124 -0.68 -4.34 -1.74
N LEU A 125 0.17 -5.36 -1.94
CA LEU A 125 -0.16 -6.50 -2.80
C LEU A 125 -1.34 -7.31 -2.24
N VAL A 126 -1.34 -7.60 -0.94
CA VAL A 126 -2.46 -8.30 -0.28
C VAL A 126 -3.74 -7.48 -0.40
N SER A 127 -3.69 -6.16 -0.23
CA SER A 127 -4.83 -5.27 -0.47
C SER A 127 -5.33 -5.33 -1.91
N ALA A 128 -4.43 -5.29 -2.90
CA ALA A 128 -4.78 -5.39 -4.31
C ALA A 128 -5.43 -6.73 -4.67
N VAL A 129 -4.86 -7.84 -4.18
CA VAL A 129 -5.39 -9.19 -4.37
C VAL A 129 -6.74 -9.35 -3.66
N GLY A 130 -6.85 -8.88 -2.41
CA GLY A 130 -8.08 -8.92 -1.63
C GLY A 130 -9.22 -8.14 -2.29
N ALA A 131 -8.93 -6.93 -2.79
CA ALA A 131 -9.91 -6.11 -3.52
C ALA A 131 -10.31 -6.75 -4.86
N THR A 132 -9.35 -7.33 -5.58
CA THR A 132 -9.60 -8.06 -6.84
C THR A 132 -10.46 -9.30 -6.62
N PHE A 133 -10.17 -10.08 -5.57
CA PHE A 133 -10.93 -11.28 -5.23
C PHE A 133 -12.34 -10.95 -4.74
N TYR A 134 -12.49 -9.90 -3.92
CA TYR A 134 -13.80 -9.39 -3.53
C TYR A 134 -14.60 -8.99 -4.77
N TRP A 135 -14.02 -8.17 -5.64
CA TRP A 135 -14.70 -7.78 -6.87
C TRP A 135 -15.05 -9.00 -7.73
N TRP A 136 -14.12 -9.94 -7.99
CA TRP A 136 -14.41 -11.13 -8.79
C TRP A 136 -15.53 -12.00 -8.20
N LYS A 137 -15.59 -12.14 -6.87
CA LYS A 137 -16.63 -12.89 -6.18
C LYS A 137 -18.00 -12.21 -6.19
N TYR A 138 -18.04 -10.87 -6.18
CA TYR A 138 -19.27 -10.07 -6.22
C TYR A 138 -19.56 -9.48 -7.61
N ARG A 139 -18.80 -9.87 -8.65
CA ARG A 139 -19.15 -9.64 -10.05
C ARG A 139 -20.29 -10.58 -10.40
N ASP A 140 -21.50 -10.21 -9.99
CA ASP A 140 -22.66 -10.66 -10.74
C ASP A 140 -22.51 -10.15 -12.17
N HIS A 141 -22.46 -11.09 -13.10
CA HIS A 141 -22.63 -10.84 -14.52
C HIS A 141 -24.04 -10.27 -14.71
N GLN A 142 -24.24 -8.97 -14.48
CA GLN A 142 -25.37 -8.27 -15.08
C GLN A 142 -25.06 -8.16 -16.58
N SER A 143 -25.26 -9.27 -17.28
CA SER A 143 -25.53 -9.25 -18.70
C SER A 143 -26.81 -8.44 -18.89
N GLN A 144 -26.68 -7.12 -19.07
CA GLN A 144 -27.77 -6.23 -19.43
C GLN A 144 -28.29 -6.47 -20.87
N PHE A 145 -27.90 -7.59 -21.50
CA PHE A 145 -28.28 -8.00 -22.85
C PHE A 145 -29.16 -9.26 -22.84
N THR A 146 -30.23 -9.28 -22.04
CA THR A 146 -31.40 -10.09 -22.39
C THR A 146 -32.55 -9.15 -22.74
N GLY A 147 -32.44 -8.56 -23.93
CA GLY A 147 -33.60 -8.15 -24.70
C GLY A 147 -34.42 -9.40 -25.03
N ARG A 148 -35.32 -9.80 -24.13
CA ARG A 148 -36.40 -10.72 -24.45
C ARG A 148 -37.62 -9.88 -24.75
N ALA A 149 -37.79 -9.57 -26.04
CA ALA A 149 -39.10 -9.26 -26.61
C ALA A 149 -40.05 -10.41 -26.24
N HIS A 150 -41.16 -10.09 -25.60
CA HIS A 150 -42.31 -10.96 -25.57
C HIS A 150 -43.35 -10.30 -26.48
N VAL A 151 -43.67 -11.01 -27.56
CA VAL A 151 -44.75 -10.74 -28.51
C VAL A 151 -46.12 -10.85 -27.84
#